data_AF-A0A2V8JC13-F1
#
_entry.id   AF-A0A2V8JC13-F1
#
_cell.length_a   1.000
_cell.length_b   1.000
_cell.length_c   1.000
_cell.angle_alpha   90.00
_cell.angle_beta   90.00
_cell.angle_gamma   90.00
#
_symmetry.space_group_name_H-M   'P 1'
#
loop_
_entity.id
_entity.type
_entity.pdbx_description
1 polymer ?
#
loop_
_entity_poly.entity_id
_entity_poly.type
_entity_poly.pdbx_seq_one_letter_code
_entity_poly.pdbx_strand_id
1 'polypeptide(L)'
;MRYTGTRVAVSTSGRTEEAQVFTTVLDEQIQVYLIRADRYFDRDYLYATPEGDYADNAERFAFFARAALELLGGMDFPDVLHAHDWQAALAIALLKTQPERYPSLASIRTVFTLHNLGYQGLFSPDQWHLLNLDPALFSPEGLEFYGKINFLKGGLVFAEALTTVSPTYAQEIRTSEYGFGLEGIFQQRSANLVGIMNGVDYKVWNPATDPFIAQQYTAEDPSRKRPCKAALQAAFGLAQDSDIPLLGAVSRLTSQKGFDLLEAALDELLHRDVQFVLLGTGDAQHQDYFKTAAARYPGKVGVRIAYEEALAHKIEAGADMFLMPSRYEPSGLTQLYSLKYGTIPVVRATGGLKDTIEEFDPATGKGNGFCFEPFEASAFLAAVNRALAVFQNKNQWKTLMTNAMTADYSWSRSASEYLNLYRRLLKE
;
A
#
# COMPACT_ATOMS: atom_id res chain seq x y z
N MET A 1 24.04 -2.18 -11.30
CA MET A 1 23.38 -1.66 -12.51
C MET A 1 24.40 -1.49 -13.63
N ARG A 2 24.08 -1.95 -14.84
CA ARG A 2 24.95 -1.94 -16.03
C ARG A 2 24.13 -1.55 -17.27
N TYR A 3 24.70 -0.77 -18.17
CA TYR A 3 24.10 -0.52 -19.48
C TYR A 3 24.14 -1.78 -20.35
N THR A 4 23.02 -2.16 -20.99
CA THR A 4 22.95 -3.39 -21.80
C THR A 4 23.56 -3.22 -23.18
N GLY A 5 23.79 -1.99 -23.64
CA GLY A 5 24.09 -1.70 -25.05
C GLY A 5 22.84 -1.56 -25.93
N THR A 6 21.65 -1.83 -25.38
CA THR A 6 20.38 -1.75 -26.10
C THR A 6 19.83 -0.33 -26.03
N ARG A 7 19.24 0.13 -27.14
CA ARG A 7 18.36 1.29 -27.20
C ARG A 7 17.03 0.85 -27.78
N VAL A 8 15.94 1.38 -27.24
CA VAL A 8 14.60 1.17 -27.77
C VAL A 8 14.08 2.48 -28.36
N ALA A 9 13.57 2.41 -29.59
CA ALA A 9 12.98 3.54 -30.30
C ALA A 9 11.47 3.54 -30.04
N VAL A 10 10.95 4.65 -29.51
CA VAL A 10 9.56 4.77 -29.06
C VAL A 10 8.87 5.86 -29.86
N SER A 11 7.87 5.46 -30.65
CA SER A 11 7.03 6.42 -31.36
C SER A 11 6.06 7.11 -30.41
N THR A 12 6.12 8.44 -30.32
CA THR A 12 5.24 9.27 -29.49
C THR A 12 4.76 10.47 -30.31
N SER A 13 3.47 10.51 -30.67
CA SER A 13 2.87 11.60 -31.46
C SER A 13 3.66 11.96 -32.74
N GLY A 14 4.04 10.97 -33.54
CA GLY A 14 4.79 11.18 -34.78
C GLY A 14 6.27 11.53 -34.60
N ARG A 15 6.76 11.61 -33.36
CA ARG A 15 8.20 11.69 -33.04
C ARG A 15 8.72 10.32 -32.65
N THR A 16 10.02 10.11 -32.85
CA THR A 16 10.72 8.93 -32.31
C THR A 16 11.62 9.42 -31.19
N GLU A 17 11.36 8.94 -29.99
CA GLU A 17 12.17 9.18 -28.79
C GLU A 17 12.98 7.91 -28.49
N GLU A 18 14.15 8.02 -27.88
CA GLU A 18 14.98 6.87 -27.51
C GLU A 18 15.02 6.67 -25.99
N ALA A 19 15.01 5.41 -25.56
CA ALA A 19 15.44 5.04 -24.20
C ALA A 19 16.65 4.11 -24.23
N GLN A 20 17.55 4.32 -23.27
CA GLN A 20 18.63 3.40 -22.97
C GLN A 20 18.16 2.34 -21.98
N VAL A 21 18.54 1.09 -22.22
CA VAL A 21 18.19 -0.01 -21.32
C VAL A 21 19.36 -0.34 -20.42
N PHE A 22 19.11 -0.32 -19.12
CA PHE A 22 20.04 -0.76 -18.10
C PHE A 22 19.51 -2.05 -17.48
N THR A 23 20.39 -2.78 -16.82
CA THR A 23 20.08 -4.04 -16.17
C THR A 23 20.73 -4.11 -14.80
N THR A 24 20.08 -4.79 -13.87
CA THR A 24 20.65 -5.22 -12.60
C THR A 24 20.00 -6.52 -12.16
N VAL A 25 20.60 -7.22 -11.21
CA VAL A 25 20.00 -8.42 -10.60
C VAL A 25 19.67 -8.10 -9.15
N LEU A 26 18.43 -8.38 -8.73
CA LEU A 26 18.02 -8.34 -7.32
C LEU A 26 18.04 -9.75 -6.75
N ASP A 27 18.46 -9.89 -5.49
CA ASP A 27 18.53 -11.16 -4.75
C ASP A 27 19.18 -12.32 -5.54
N GLU A 28 20.20 -12.00 -6.35
CA GLU A 28 20.97 -12.92 -7.21
C GLU A 28 20.17 -13.68 -8.29
N GLN A 29 18.84 -13.52 -8.36
CA GLN A 29 17.98 -14.34 -9.21
C GLN A 29 16.97 -13.53 -10.03
N ILE A 30 16.66 -12.30 -9.64
CA ILE A 30 15.63 -11.48 -10.29
C ILE A 30 16.29 -10.53 -11.26
N GLN A 31 16.12 -10.82 -12.55
CA GLN A 31 16.59 -9.96 -13.62
C GLN A 31 15.71 -8.70 -13.73
N VAL A 32 16.29 -7.53 -13.48
CA VAL A 32 15.61 -6.23 -13.59
C VAL A 32 16.14 -5.47 -14.80
N TYR A 33 15.23 -4.90 -15.58
CA TYR A 33 15.54 -3.97 -16.66
C TYR A 33 15.04 -2.58 -16.28
N LEU A 34 15.87 -1.56 -16.50
CA LEU A 34 15.55 -0.16 -16.24
C LEU A 34 15.56 0.62 -17.55
N ILE A 35 14.50 1.38 -17.78
CA ILE A 35 14.33 2.22 -18.97
C ILE A 35 14.78 3.64 -18.60
N ARG A 36 15.95 4.05 -19.11
CA ARG A 36 16.48 5.39 -18.90
C ARG A 36 16.10 6.29 -20.07
N ALA A 37 15.35 7.34 -19.77
CA ALA A 37 15.05 8.44 -20.68
C ALA A 37 15.03 9.74 -19.86
N ASP A 38 16.16 10.44 -19.83
CA ASP A 38 16.40 11.55 -18.89
C ASP A 38 15.35 12.66 -19.03
N ARG A 39 14.90 12.96 -20.26
CA ARG A 39 13.78 13.89 -20.54
C ARG A 39 12.53 13.63 -19.69
N TYR A 40 12.22 12.35 -19.42
CA TYR A 40 11.01 11.93 -18.72
C TYR A 40 11.26 11.61 -17.24
N PHE A 41 12.45 11.11 -16.88
CA PHE A 41 12.68 10.51 -15.57
C PHE A 41 13.81 11.14 -14.76
N ASP A 42 14.65 12.02 -15.34
CA ASP A 42 15.68 12.76 -14.60
C ASP A 42 15.05 13.97 -13.92
N ARG A 43 14.43 13.73 -12.75
CA ARG A 43 13.62 14.70 -12.00
C ARG A 43 13.69 14.44 -10.49
N ASP A 44 13.41 15.49 -9.71
CA ASP A 44 13.44 15.44 -8.24
C ASP A 44 12.28 14.63 -7.63
N TYR A 45 11.14 14.56 -8.33
CA TYR A 45 9.96 13.81 -7.87
C TYR A 45 9.44 12.82 -8.92
N LEU A 46 8.77 11.77 -8.47
CA LEU A 46 8.30 10.68 -9.34
C LEU A 46 7.07 11.08 -10.18
N TYR A 47 5.99 11.53 -9.53
CA TYR A 47 4.68 11.75 -10.18
C TYR A 47 4.18 13.19 -10.08
N ALA A 48 4.50 13.86 -8.98
CA ALA A 48 4.00 15.18 -8.64
C ALA A 48 5.04 15.95 -7.82
N THR A 49 5.04 17.27 -7.94
CA THR A 49 5.73 18.19 -7.03
C THR A 49 4.76 18.58 -5.89
N PRO A 50 5.21 19.33 -4.87
CA PRO A 50 4.30 19.90 -3.87
C PRO A 50 3.16 20.76 -4.46
N GLU A 51 3.35 21.28 -5.67
CA GLU A 51 2.37 22.10 -6.40
C GLU A 51 1.36 21.27 -7.23
N GLY A 52 1.63 19.98 -7.46
CA GLY A 52 0.73 19.08 -8.17
C GLY A 52 1.41 18.13 -9.15
N ASP A 53 0.59 17.39 -9.90
CA ASP A 53 1.05 16.41 -10.90
C ASP A 53 1.88 17.07 -12.00
N TYR A 54 2.92 16.36 -12.49
CA TYR A 54 3.62 16.81 -13.69
C TYR A 54 2.67 16.79 -14.91
N ALA A 55 2.61 17.90 -15.63
CA ALA A 55 1.73 18.07 -16.79
C ALA A 55 1.99 17.07 -17.93
N ASP A 56 3.20 16.55 -18.02
CA ASP A 56 3.63 15.57 -19.02
C ASP A 56 3.49 14.11 -18.56
N ASN A 57 2.85 13.83 -17.41
CA ASN A 57 2.62 12.47 -16.93
C ASN A 57 1.98 11.55 -17.98
N ALA A 58 1.00 12.04 -18.75
CA ALA A 58 0.40 11.28 -19.84
C ALA A 58 1.47 10.80 -20.84
N GLU A 59 2.37 11.70 -21.25
CA GLU A 59 3.45 11.38 -22.20
C GLU A 59 4.47 10.43 -21.57
N ARG A 60 4.90 10.70 -20.35
CA ARG A 60 5.92 9.92 -19.61
C ARG A 60 5.53 8.45 -19.49
N PHE A 61 4.29 8.19 -19.07
CA PHE A 61 3.85 6.82 -18.82
C PHE A 61 3.33 6.11 -20.08
N ALA A 62 2.85 6.85 -21.10
CA ALA A 62 2.66 6.28 -22.44
C ALA A 62 4.00 5.89 -23.09
N PHE A 63 5.04 6.71 -22.91
CA PHE A 63 6.40 6.39 -23.34
C PHE A 63 6.94 5.15 -22.60
N PHE A 64 6.83 5.11 -21.27
CA PHE A 64 7.28 3.97 -20.48
C PHE A 64 6.61 2.65 -20.92
N ALA A 65 5.28 2.66 -21.06
CA ALA A 65 4.52 1.49 -21.48
C ALA A 65 4.97 0.97 -22.85
N ARG A 66 5.18 1.86 -23.83
CA ARG A 66 5.70 1.48 -25.15
C ARG A 66 7.14 1.00 -25.08
N ALA A 67 8.02 1.73 -24.40
CA ALA A 67 9.42 1.35 -24.25
C ALA A 67 9.57 -0.05 -23.64
N ALA A 68 8.72 -0.41 -22.68
CA ALA A 68 8.68 -1.74 -22.09
C ALA A 68 8.25 -2.80 -23.11
N LEU A 69 7.21 -2.55 -23.92
CA LEU A 69 6.79 -3.49 -24.98
C LEU A 69 7.84 -3.64 -26.09
N GLU A 70 8.48 -2.55 -26.52
CA GLU A 70 9.57 -2.60 -27.52
C GLU A 70 10.77 -3.39 -26.99
N LEU A 71 11.08 -3.26 -25.69
CA LEU A 71 12.11 -4.07 -25.04
C LEU A 71 11.73 -5.56 -25.02
N LEU A 72 10.50 -5.88 -24.60
CA LEU A 72 10.00 -7.26 -24.54
C LEU A 72 9.93 -7.91 -25.91
N GLY A 73 9.59 -7.16 -26.97
CA GLY A 73 9.52 -7.67 -28.33
C GLY A 73 10.86 -8.20 -28.88
N GLY A 74 11.98 -7.78 -28.28
CA GLY A 74 13.33 -8.27 -28.58
C GLY A 74 13.84 -9.37 -27.64
N MET A 75 12.98 -9.95 -26.79
CA MET A 75 13.32 -11.00 -25.83
C MET A 75 12.57 -12.31 -26.12
N ASP A 76 13.19 -13.44 -25.77
CA ASP A 76 12.58 -14.78 -25.88
C ASP A 76 11.63 -15.13 -24.72
N PHE A 77 11.52 -14.25 -23.72
CA PHE A 77 10.66 -14.39 -22.54
C PHE A 77 9.94 -13.06 -22.34
N PRO A 78 8.60 -13.02 -22.20
CA PRO A 78 7.93 -13.68 -21.08
C PRO A 78 6.59 -14.39 -21.41
N ASP A 79 6.15 -15.30 -20.53
CA ASP A 79 4.82 -15.93 -20.61
C ASP A 79 3.68 -15.02 -20.13
N VAL A 80 3.99 -14.10 -19.21
CA VAL A 80 3.02 -13.21 -18.55
C VAL A 80 3.55 -11.77 -18.51
N LEU A 81 2.75 -10.83 -19.00
CA LEU A 81 2.89 -9.41 -18.73
C LEU A 81 2.00 -9.04 -17.55
N HIS A 82 2.62 -8.78 -16.39
CA HIS A 82 1.92 -8.30 -15.22
C HIS A 82 2.18 -6.81 -15.01
N ALA A 83 1.17 -5.98 -15.28
CA ALA A 83 1.25 -4.53 -15.09
C ALA A 83 0.61 -4.12 -13.76
N HIS A 84 1.16 -3.07 -13.14
CA HIS A 84 0.74 -2.56 -11.85
C HIS A 84 0.34 -1.08 -11.96
N ASP A 85 -0.87 -0.76 -11.50
CA ASP A 85 -1.46 0.57 -11.46
C ASP A 85 -1.45 1.34 -12.80
N TRP A 86 -1.90 2.60 -12.79
CA TRP A 86 -2.12 3.40 -13.98
C TRP A 86 -0.84 3.65 -14.79
N GLN A 87 0.32 3.63 -14.13
CA GLN A 87 1.63 3.90 -14.74
C GLN A 87 2.01 2.85 -15.79
N ALA A 88 1.64 1.58 -15.57
CA ALA A 88 1.94 0.47 -16.47
C ALA A 88 0.69 -0.07 -17.19
N ALA A 89 -0.51 0.34 -16.78
CA ALA A 89 -1.78 -0.11 -17.35
C ALA A 89 -1.86 0.02 -18.88
N LEU A 90 -1.28 1.08 -19.45
CA LEU A 90 -1.27 1.28 -20.90
C LEU A 90 -0.51 0.19 -21.67
N ALA A 91 0.46 -0.49 -21.07
CA ALA A 91 1.19 -1.56 -21.75
C ALA A 91 0.24 -2.70 -22.15
N ILE A 92 -0.74 -3.02 -21.29
CA ILE A 92 -1.77 -4.03 -21.59
C ILE A 92 -2.69 -3.54 -22.69
N ALA A 93 -3.19 -2.29 -22.60
CA ALA A 93 -4.08 -1.73 -23.61
C ALA A 93 -3.41 -1.70 -25.00
N LEU A 94 -2.15 -1.24 -25.09
CA LEU A 94 -1.37 -1.21 -26.32
C LEU A 94 -1.17 -2.62 -26.88
N LEU A 95 -0.73 -3.57 -26.05
CA LEU A 95 -0.51 -4.95 -26.47
C LEU A 95 -1.78 -5.61 -27.04
N LYS A 96 -2.93 -5.43 -26.37
CA LYS A 96 -4.19 -6.07 -26.77
C LYS A 96 -4.90 -5.39 -27.95
N THR A 97 -4.68 -4.09 -28.15
CA THR A 97 -5.35 -3.33 -29.22
C THR A 97 -4.49 -3.15 -30.47
N GLN A 98 -3.19 -3.47 -30.40
CA GLN A 98 -2.24 -3.35 -31.53
C GLN A 98 -1.46 -4.65 -31.77
N PRO A 99 -2.13 -5.80 -31.98
CA PRO A 99 -1.46 -7.10 -32.12
C PRO A 99 -0.46 -7.12 -33.29
N GLU A 100 -0.76 -6.42 -34.39
CA GLU A 100 0.12 -6.33 -35.57
C GLU A 100 1.45 -5.62 -35.27
N ARG A 101 1.50 -4.76 -34.25
CA ARG A 101 2.73 -4.09 -33.83
C ARG A 101 3.61 -4.99 -32.97
N TYR A 102 3.01 -5.90 -32.21
CA TYR A 102 3.72 -6.76 -31.25
C TYR A 102 3.46 -8.25 -31.53
N PRO A 103 3.72 -8.76 -32.76
CA PRO A 103 3.41 -10.14 -33.12
C PRO A 103 4.18 -11.17 -32.27
N SER A 104 5.41 -10.85 -31.84
CA SER A 104 6.21 -11.70 -30.95
C SER A 104 5.63 -11.82 -29.53
N LEU A 105 4.73 -10.91 -29.15
CA LEU A 105 4.10 -10.85 -27.83
C LEU A 105 2.65 -11.37 -27.85
N ALA A 106 2.17 -11.89 -28.99
CA ALA A 106 0.77 -12.28 -29.18
C ALA A 106 0.31 -13.42 -28.25
N SER A 107 1.23 -14.30 -27.83
CA SER A 107 0.94 -15.43 -26.92
C SER A 107 0.93 -15.04 -25.44
N ILE A 108 1.38 -13.84 -25.09
CA ILE A 108 1.56 -13.41 -23.71
C ILE A 108 0.23 -13.24 -22.98
N ARG A 109 0.15 -13.81 -21.78
CA ARG A 109 -0.97 -13.60 -20.87
C ARG A 109 -0.83 -12.29 -20.12
N THR A 110 -1.94 -11.61 -19.88
CA THR A 110 -1.94 -10.28 -19.22
C THR A 110 -2.61 -10.32 -17.86
N VAL A 111 -1.90 -9.83 -16.85
CA VAL A 111 -2.40 -9.65 -15.49
C VAL A 111 -2.29 -8.18 -15.12
N PHE A 112 -3.31 -7.63 -14.47
CA PHE A 112 -3.29 -6.27 -13.98
C PHE A 112 -3.57 -6.21 -12.49
N THR A 113 -2.59 -5.75 -11.70
CA THR A 113 -2.80 -5.46 -10.27
C THR A 113 -3.13 -3.98 -10.08
N LEU A 114 -4.24 -3.73 -9.38
CA LEU A 114 -4.59 -2.43 -8.82
C LEU A 114 -4.28 -2.42 -7.32
N HIS A 115 -3.44 -1.49 -6.86
CA HIS A 115 -3.15 -1.33 -5.42
C HIS A 115 -4.02 -0.26 -4.76
N ASN A 116 -4.45 0.77 -5.49
CA ASN A 116 -5.28 1.83 -4.93
C ASN A 116 -6.10 2.54 -6.01
N LEU A 117 -7.43 2.40 -5.92
CA LEU A 117 -8.37 2.97 -6.89
C LEU A 117 -8.50 4.50 -6.85
N GLY A 118 -7.99 5.14 -5.79
CA GLY A 118 -7.93 6.59 -5.68
C GLY A 118 -6.96 7.26 -6.67
N TYR A 119 -6.02 6.51 -7.27
CA TYR A 119 -5.05 7.02 -8.23
C TYR A 119 -5.24 6.38 -9.61
N GLN A 120 -5.96 7.06 -10.50
CA GLN A 120 -6.39 6.47 -11.77
C GLN A 120 -5.60 6.91 -13.01
N GLY A 121 -4.73 7.92 -12.90
CA GLY A 121 -4.04 8.52 -14.05
C GLY A 121 -5.05 9.14 -15.03
N LEU A 122 -5.72 10.22 -14.56
CA LEU A 122 -6.72 10.94 -15.34
C LEU A 122 -6.08 12.08 -16.11
N PHE A 123 -6.23 12.08 -17.43
CA PHE A 123 -5.61 13.05 -18.33
C PHE A 123 -6.63 13.73 -19.25
N SER A 124 -6.23 14.86 -19.82
CA SER A 124 -7.10 15.66 -20.67
C SER A 124 -7.29 15.00 -22.04
N PRO A 125 -8.50 15.04 -22.66
CA PRO A 125 -8.76 14.39 -23.95
C PRO A 125 -7.89 14.89 -25.10
N ASP A 126 -7.42 16.14 -25.06
CA ASP A 126 -6.49 16.68 -26.07
C ASP A 126 -5.15 15.94 -26.09
N GLN A 127 -4.80 15.22 -25.01
CA GLN A 127 -3.59 14.41 -24.91
C GLN A 127 -3.72 13.02 -25.56
N TRP A 128 -4.87 12.67 -26.15
CA TRP A 128 -5.11 11.34 -26.75
C TRP A 128 -4.08 10.97 -27.82
N HIS A 129 -3.66 11.96 -28.60
CA HIS A 129 -2.65 11.81 -29.65
C HIS A 129 -1.31 11.24 -29.13
N LEU A 130 -1.00 11.41 -27.84
CA LEU A 130 0.22 10.86 -27.23
C LEU A 130 0.18 9.33 -27.13
N LEU A 131 -1.00 8.73 -27.04
CA LEU A 131 -1.17 7.29 -26.80
C LEU A 131 -0.96 6.48 -28.08
N ASN A 132 -1.09 7.10 -29.26
CA ASN A 132 -1.10 6.42 -30.57
C ASN A 132 -2.12 5.26 -30.63
N LEU A 133 -3.27 5.41 -29.97
CA LEU A 133 -4.38 4.45 -29.98
C LEU A 133 -5.46 4.89 -30.97
N ASP A 134 -6.24 3.94 -31.46
CA ASP A 134 -7.43 4.22 -32.29
C ASP A 134 -8.37 5.18 -31.53
N PRO A 135 -8.76 6.33 -32.10
CA PRO A 135 -9.73 7.25 -31.50
C PRO A 135 -11.03 6.60 -31.04
N ALA A 136 -11.45 5.48 -31.64
CA ALA A 136 -12.63 4.73 -31.21
C ALA A 136 -12.52 4.18 -29.78
N LEU A 137 -11.30 4.00 -29.24
CA LEU A 137 -11.06 3.58 -27.86
C LEU A 137 -11.26 4.71 -26.84
N PHE A 138 -11.47 5.96 -27.28
CA PHE A 138 -11.93 7.04 -26.42
C PHE A 138 -13.46 6.95 -26.26
N SER A 139 -13.91 5.85 -25.67
CA SER A 139 -15.31 5.56 -25.35
C SER A 139 -15.46 5.04 -23.91
N PRO A 140 -16.67 5.06 -23.35
CA PRO A 140 -16.93 4.51 -22.01
C PRO A 140 -16.52 3.05 -21.85
N GLU A 141 -16.58 2.25 -22.92
CA GLU A 141 -16.11 0.86 -22.95
C GLU A 141 -14.59 0.76 -23.02
N GLY A 142 -13.93 1.79 -23.58
CA GLY A 142 -12.47 1.91 -23.67
C GLY A 142 -11.88 2.73 -22.52
N LEU A 143 -11.07 3.74 -22.85
CA LEU A 143 -10.30 4.52 -21.89
C LEU A 143 -10.96 5.84 -21.46
N GLU A 144 -12.11 6.21 -22.02
CA GLU A 144 -12.81 7.45 -21.62
C GLU A 144 -13.46 7.29 -20.24
N PHE A 145 -13.41 8.36 -19.44
CA PHE A 145 -13.99 8.41 -18.10
C PHE A 145 -14.41 9.84 -17.76
N TYR A 146 -15.71 10.14 -17.84
CA TYR A 146 -16.29 11.45 -17.56
C TYR A 146 -15.59 12.62 -18.30
N GLY A 147 -15.35 12.43 -19.60
CA GLY A 147 -14.69 13.38 -20.50
C GLY A 147 -13.17 13.36 -20.44
N LYS A 148 -12.56 12.49 -19.62
CA LYS A 148 -11.11 12.37 -19.44
C LYS A 148 -10.58 11.05 -19.98
N ILE A 149 -9.28 10.99 -20.23
CA ILE A 149 -8.56 9.74 -20.49
C ILE A 149 -8.22 9.11 -19.15
N ASN A 150 -8.48 7.82 -18.97
CA ASN A 150 -8.16 7.09 -17.75
C ASN A 150 -7.19 5.94 -18.07
N PHE A 151 -5.93 6.08 -17.67
CA PHE A 151 -4.91 5.06 -17.95
C PHE A 151 -5.19 3.77 -17.19
N LEU A 152 -5.67 3.86 -15.94
CA LEU A 152 -6.02 2.69 -15.14
C LEU A 152 -7.06 1.80 -15.82
N LYS A 153 -8.06 2.39 -16.49
CA LYS A 153 -9.03 1.65 -17.30
C LYS A 153 -8.37 0.79 -18.38
N GLY A 154 -7.23 1.19 -18.93
CA GLY A 154 -6.47 0.38 -19.88
C GLY A 154 -6.07 -0.99 -19.33
N GLY A 155 -5.70 -1.08 -18.06
CA GLY A 155 -5.42 -2.35 -17.39
C GLY A 155 -6.72 -3.11 -17.07
N LEU A 156 -7.70 -2.41 -16.51
CA LEU A 156 -8.97 -3.00 -16.06
C LEU A 156 -9.80 -3.59 -17.22
N VAL A 157 -9.84 -2.91 -18.37
CA VAL A 157 -10.65 -3.30 -19.52
C VAL A 157 -9.97 -4.39 -20.35
N PHE A 158 -8.64 -4.36 -20.51
CA PHE A 158 -7.97 -5.21 -21.50
C PHE A 158 -7.21 -6.41 -20.93
N ALA A 159 -6.88 -6.44 -19.63
CA ALA A 159 -6.18 -7.58 -19.05
C ALA A 159 -7.02 -8.86 -19.07
N GLU A 160 -6.39 -10.03 -18.96
CA GLU A 160 -7.09 -11.32 -18.85
C GLU A 160 -7.47 -11.66 -17.41
N ALA A 161 -6.60 -11.31 -16.46
CA ALA A 161 -6.88 -11.38 -15.02
C ALA A 161 -6.67 -10.02 -14.35
N LEU A 162 -7.53 -9.73 -13.38
CA LEU A 162 -7.41 -8.58 -12.50
C LEU A 162 -7.06 -9.07 -11.11
N THR A 163 -6.10 -8.41 -10.49
CA THR A 163 -5.73 -8.63 -9.10
C THR A 163 -5.85 -7.32 -8.33
N THR A 164 -6.16 -7.44 -7.05
CA THR A 164 -6.00 -6.35 -6.10
C THR A 164 -5.48 -6.90 -4.79
N VAL A 165 -5.10 -6.01 -3.87
CA VAL A 165 -4.23 -6.33 -2.74
C VAL A 165 -4.92 -6.97 -1.53
N SER A 166 -6.22 -7.28 -1.65
CA SER A 166 -6.99 -7.92 -0.58
C SER A 166 -8.30 -8.53 -1.09
N PRO A 167 -8.74 -9.69 -0.55
CA PRO A 167 -10.06 -10.26 -0.82
C PRO A 167 -11.23 -9.34 -0.47
N THR A 168 -11.20 -8.69 0.69
CA THR A 168 -12.24 -7.73 1.09
C THR A 168 -12.26 -6.53 0.16
N TYR A 169 -11.10 -5.96 -0.17
CA TYR A 169 -11.02 -4.79 -1.06
C TYR A 169 -11.53 -5.12 -2.47
N ALA A 170 -11.28 -6.33 -2.97
CA ALA A 170 -11.86 -6.81 -4.23
C ALA A 170 -13.40 -6.81 -4.22
N GLN A 171 -14.03 -6.98 -3.06
CA GLN A 171 -15.48 -6.84 -2.90
C GLN A 171 -15.89 -5.38 -2.73
N GLU A 172 -15.16 -4.61 -1.93
CA GLU A 172 -15.46 -3.21 -1.64
C GLU A 172 -15.46 -2.35 -2.91
N ILE A 173 -14.46 -2.47 -3.79
CA ILE A 173 -14.35 -1.66 -5.03
C ILE A 173 -15.48 -1.90 -6.04
N ARG A 174 -16.35 -2.87 -5.78
CA ARG A 174 -17.57 -3.13 -6.56
C ARG A 174 -18.77 -2.32 -6.07
N THR A 175 -18.62 -1.56 -4.99
CA THR A 175 -19.65 -0.64 -4.47
C THR A 175 -19.31 0.79 -4.85
N SER A 176 -20.31 1.68 -4.85
CA SER A 176 -20.12 3.10 -5.13
C SER A 176 -19.27 3.82 -4.07
N GLU A 177 -19.22 3.30 -2.83
CA GLU A 177 -18.44 3.89 -1.75
C GLU A 177 -16.92 3.78 -2.01
N TYR A 178 -16.46 2.67 -2.58
CA TYR A 178 -15.03 2.40 -2.81
C TYR A 178 -14.64 2.28 -4.27
N GLY A 179 -15.60 2.30 -5.20
CA GLY A 179 -15.38 2.07 -6.63
C GLY A 179 -14.86 3.26 -7.42
N PHE A 180 -14.90 4.47 -6.86
CA PHE A 180 -14.46 5.71 -7.51
C PHE A 180 -14.97 5.87 -8.96
N GLY A 181 -16.22 5.48 -9.22
CA GLY A 181 -16.86 5.54 -10.55
C GLY A 181 -16.51 4.39 -11.49
N LEU A 182 -15.64 3.46 -11.08
CA LEU A 182 -15.22 2.28 -11.83
C LEU A 182 -15.88 0.98 -11.34
N GLU A 183 -16.76 1.05 -10.34
CA GLU A 183 -17.45 -0.11 -9.75
C GLU A 183 -18.15 -0.99 -10.79
N GLY A 184 -18.73 -0.39 -11.85
CA GLY A 184 -19.39 -1.12 -12.93
C GLY A 184 -18.44 -2.06 -13.67
N ILE A 185 -17.18 -1.67 -13.86
CA ILE A 185 -16.16 -2.52 -14.50
C ILE A 185 -15.84 -3.72 -13.61
N PHE A 186 -15.66 -3.49 -12.31
CA PHE A 186 -15.37 -4.58 -11.36
C PHE A 186 -16.55 -5.53 -11.18
N GLN A 187 -17.79 -5.03 -11.24
CA GLN A 187 -18.99 -5.86 -11.24
C GLN A 187 -19.04 -6.76 -12.47
N GLN A 188 -18.86 -6.19 -13.66
CA GLN A 188 -18.86 -6.92 -14.94
C GLN A 188 -17.73 -7.96 -14.99
N ARG A 189 -16.56 -7.62 -14.44
CA ARG A 189 -15.35 -8.45 -14.48
C ARG A 189 -15.08 -9.23 -13.20
N SER A 190 -16.10 -9.40 -12.35
CA SER A 190 -15.95 -10.04 -11.04
C SER A 190 -15.39 -11.46 -11.10
N ALA A 191 -15.68 -12.23 -12.16
CA ALA A 191 -15.11 -13.57 -12.37
C ALA A 191 -13.59 -13.57 -12.65
N ASN A 192 -13.05 -12.45 -13.14
CA ASN A 192 -11.63 -12.27 -13.45
C ASN A 192 -10.87 -11.53 -12.34
N LEU A 193 -11.57 -11.03 -11.32
CA LEU A 193 -10.99 -10.24 -10.22
C LEU A 193 -10.67 -11.14 -9.03
N VAL A 194 -9.41 -11.10 -8.58
CA VAL A 194 -8.93 -11.85 -7.42
C VAL A 194 -8.25 -10.88 -6.44
N GLY A 195 -8.66 -10.94 -5.17
CA GLY A 195 -7.92 -10.28 -4.10
C GLY A 195 -6.80 -11.18 -3.59
N ILE A 196 -5.55 -10.74 -3.71
CA ILE A 196 -4.35 -11.44 -3.22
C ILE A 196 -3.68 -10.52 -2.20
N MET A 197 -3.53 -11.02 -0.97
CA MET A 197 -2.95 -10.23 0.12
C MET A 197 -1.49 -9.85 -0.15
N ASN A 198 -1.10 -8.65 0.28
CA ASN A 198 0.32 -8.28 0.36
C ASN A 198 1.09 -9.18 1.34
N GLY A 199 2.40 -9.27 1.14
CA GLY A 199 3.32 -9.96 2.04
C GLY A 199 4.29 -8.99 2.75
N VAL A 200 4.86 -9.44 3.86
CA VAL A 200 5.94 -8.75 4.58
C VAL A 200 7.28 -9.44 4.34
N ASP A 201 8.32 -8.63 4.15
CA ASP A 201 9.69 -9.10 4.24
C ASP A 201 10.17 -9.12 5.70
N TYR A 202 10.14 -10.31 6.30
CA TYR A 202 10.63 -10.54 7.67
C TYR A 202 12.17 -10.50 7.79
N LYS A 203 12.93 -10.28 6.71
CA LYS A 203 14.35 -9.91 6.84
C LYS A 203 14.52 -8.47 7.32
N VAL A 204 13.58 -7.60 6.95
CA VAL A 204 13.57 -6.18 7.35
C VAL A 204 12.74 -5.99 8.62
N TRP A 205 11.51 -6.51 8.64
CA TRP A 205 10.56 -6.30 9.74
C TRP A 205 10.53 -7.50 10.68
N ASN A 206 11.47 -7.57 11.62
CA ASN A 206 11.54 -8.67 12.57
C ASN A 206 12.19 -8.26 13.90
N PRO A 207 11.45 -8.26 15.03
CA PRO A 207 12.01 -7.86 16.32
C PRO A 207 13.15 -8.76 16.82
N ALA A 208 13.35 -9.95 16.23
CA ALA A 208 14.45 -10.83 16.58
C ALA A 208 15.80 -10.35 16.04
N THR A 209 15.81 -9.56 14.98
CA THR A 209 17.03 -9.15 14.24
C THR A 209 17.08 -7.67 13.91
N ASP A 210 16.03 -6.91 14.23
CA ASP A 210 15.94 -5.48 13.96
C ASP A 210 17.06 -4.71 14.70
N PRO A 211 17.93 -3.98 13.98
CA PRO A 211 19.01 -3.21 14.59
C PRO A 211 18.58 -1.85 15.14
N PHE A 212 17.37 -1.37 14.82
CA PHE A 212 16.89 -0.05 15.23
C PHE A 212 16.30 -0.01 16.64
N ILE A 213 15.97 -1.17 17.20
CA ILE A 213 15.19 -1.29 18.43
C ILE A 213 16.10 -1.50 19.64
N ALA A 214 15.69 -1.00 20.80
CA ALA A 214 16.52 -0.99 22.00
C ALA A 214 16.84 -2.39 22.53
N GLN A 215 15.95 -3.35 22.29
CA GLN A 215 16.11 -4.74 22.68
C GLN A 215 15.44 -5.64 21.65
N GLN A 216 16.18 -6.60 21.10
CA GLN A 216 15.62 -7.66 20.26
C GLN A 216 14.84 -8.67 21.09
N TYR A 217 13.74 -9.18 20.53
CA TYR A 217 12.82 -10.11 21.19
C TYR A 217 12.08 -11.00 20.18
N THR A 218 11.41 -12.03 20.68
CA THR A 218 10.72 -13.04 19.87
C THR A 218 9.33 -13.34 20.45
N ALA A 219 8.53 -14.14 19.74
CA ALA A 219 7.17 -14.52 20.17
C ALA A 219 7.17 -15.42 21.43
N GLU A 220 8.28 -16.12 21.69
CA GLU A 220 8.47 -16.96 22.88
C GLU A 220 8.61 -16.11 24.16
N ASP A 221 9.21 -14.93 24.06
CA ASP A 221 9.36 -13.99 25.18
C ASP A 221 9.07 -12.52 24.77
N PRO A 222 7.78 -12.19 24.54
CA PRO A 222 7.36 -10.84 24.19
C PRO A 222 7.57 -9.83 25.33
N SER A 223 7.86 -10.30 26.55
CA SER A 223 8.12 -9.40 27.70
C SER A 223 9.39 -8.56 27.51
N ARG A 224 10.32 -9.03 26.67
CA ARG A 224 11.54 -8.31 26.26
C ARG A 224 11.27 -7.10 25.37
N LYS A 225 10.00 -6.82 25.02
CA LYS A 225 9.55 -5.57 24.38
C LYS A 225 9.62 -4.35 25.31
N ARG A 226 9.59 -4.54 26.64
CA ARG A 226 9.53 -3.44 27.63
C ARG A 226 10.64 -2.37 27.49
N PRO A 227 11.92 -2.71 27.25
CA PRO A 227 12.96 -1.70 27.01
C PRO A 227 12.70 -0.85 25.76
N CYS A 228 12.08 -1.42 24.72
CA CYS A 228 11.70 -0.66 23.52
C CYS A 228 10.64 0.40 23.84
N LYS A 229 9.66 0.07 24.69
CA LYS A 229 8.66 1.05 25.17
C LYS A 229 9.30 2.20 25.94
N ALA A 230 10.18 1.89 26.89
CA ALA A 230 10.89 2.93 27.67
C ALA A 230 11.75 3.83 26.77
N ALA A 231 12.48 3.24 25.81
CA ALA A 231 13.27 3.98 24.84
C ALA A 231 12.40 4.88 23.94
N LEU A 232 11.22 4.40 23.53
CA LEU A 232 10.27 5.17 22.74
C LEU A 232 9.67 6.34 23.53
N GLN A 233 9.25 6.09 24.78
CA GLN A 233 8.78 7.14 25.69
C GLN A 233 9.83 8.24 25.86
N ALA A 234 11.09 7.86 26.10
CA ALA A 234 12.20 8.81 26.21
C ALA A 234 12.42 9.60 24.90
N ALA A 235 12.39 8.94 23.75
CA ALA A 235 12.60 9.57 22.44
C ALA A 235 11.53 10.64 22.10
N PHE A 236 10.32 10.49 22.62
CA PHE A 236 9.22 11.45 22.45
C PHE A 236 9.02 12.38 23.66
N GLY A 237 9.88 12.32 24.68
CA GLY A 237 9.75 13.16 25.88
C GLY A 237 8.50 12.86 26.72
N LEU A 238 8.01 11.61 26.65
CA LEU A 238 6.86 11.15 27.42
C LEU A 238 7.28 10.72 28.83
N ALA A 239 6.31 10.63 29.74
CA ALA A 239 6.55 10.00 31.03
C ALA A 239 6.96 8.53 30.82
N GLN A 240 8.09 8.11 31.40
CA GLN A 240 8.55 6.73 31.28
C GLN A 240 7.84 5.86 32.32
N ASP A 241 6.82 5.13 31.89
CA ASP A 241 6.04 4.23 32.72
C ASP A 241 5.61 3.00 31.90
N SER A 242 5.97 1.81 32.36
CA SER A 242 5.64 0.56 31.67
C SER A 242 4.16 0.20 31.74
N ASP A 243 3.42 0.70 32.73
CA ASP A 243 2.02 0.36 32.96
C ASP A 243 1.03 1.30 32.27
N ILE A 244 1.48 2.49 31.81
CA ILE A 244 0.66 3.38 30.98
C ILE A 244 0.64 2.86 29.54
N PRO A 245 -0.52 2.51 28.95
CA PRO A 245 -0.62 2.07 27.55
C PRO A 245 -0.08 3.12 26.58
N LEU A 246 0.78 2.69 25.66
CA LEU A 246 1.35 3.55 24.61
C LEU A 246 0.75 3.20 23.25
N LEU A 247 0.02 4.14 22.67
CA LEU A 247 -0.62 4.02 21.37
C LEU A 247 0.25 4.68 20.30
N GLY A 248 0.56 3.96 19.23
CA GLY A 248 1.39 4.45 18.12
C GLY A 248 0.60 4.64 16.83
N ALA A 249 1.05 5.57 15.99
CA ALA A 249 0.61 5.70 14.61
C ALA A 249 1.78 6.11 13.72
N VAL A 250 1.95 5.44 12.58
CA VAL A 250 2.88 5.81 11.51
C VAL A 250 2.12 5.82 10.20
N SER A 251 1.99 6.98 9.56
CA SER A 251 1.17 7.09 8.35
C SER A 251 1.41 8.37 7.55
N ARG A 252 0.91 8.40 6.31
CA ARG A 252 0.64 9.67 5.62
C ARG A 252 -0.55 10.34 6.31
N LEU A 253 -0.41 11.60 6.69
CA LEU A 253 -1.45 12.34 7.42
C LEU A 253 -2.49 12.85 6.43
N THR A 254 -3.49 12.04 6.11
CA THR A 254 -4.58 12.38 5.18
C THR A 254 -5.93 11.88 5.70
N SER A 255 -7.02 12.48 5.20
CA SER A 255 -8.39 12.02 5.49
C SER A 255 -8.66 10.57 5.07
N GLN A 256 -7.97 10.06 4.03
CA GLN A 256 -8.02 8.63 3.66
C GLN A 256 -7.59 7.74 4.83
N LYS A 257 -6.53 8.14 5.54
CA LYS A 257 -5.96 7.37 6.66
C LYS A 257 -6.71 7.59 7.97
N GLY A 258 -7.85 8.29 7.92
CA GLY A 258 -8.74 8.48 9.06
C GLY A 258 -8.27 9.53 10.05
N PHE A 259 -7.38 10.45 9.65
CA PHE A 259 -6.89 11.48 10.56
C PHE A 259 -7.99 12.44 10.99
N ASP A 260 -8.98 12.78 10.15
CA ASP A 260 -10.16 13.55 10.59
C ASP A 260 -10.87 12.89 11.80
N LEU A 261 -10.96 11.55 11.78
CA LEU A 261 -11.61 10.78 12.84
C LEU A 261 -10.74 10.72 14.10
N LEU A 262 -9.43 10.54 13.93
CA LEU A 262 -8.49 10.55 15.05
C LEU A 262 -8.44 11.93 15.72
N GLU A 263 -8.46 13.01 14.95
CA GLU A 263 -8.53 14.38 15.45
C GLU A 263 -9.78 14.58 16.32
N ALA A 264 -10.95 14.18 15.79
CA ALA A 264 -12.22 14.28 16.50
C ALA A 264 -12.28 13.42 17.78
N ALA A 265 -11.51 12.32 17.85
CA ALA A 265 -11.49 11.41 18.98
C ALA A 265 -10.36 11.69 19.99
N LEU A 266 -9.34 12.49 19.64
CA LEU A 266 -8.09 12.57 20.38
C LEU A 266 -8.26 13.09 21.81
N ASP A 267 -8.98 14.20 21.98
CA ASP A 267 -9.16 14.81 23.31
C ASP A 267 -9.90 13.85 24.26
N GLU A 268 -10.95 13.18 23.76
CA GLU A 268 -11.68 12.17 24.51
C GLU A 268 -10.84 10.92 24.79
N LEU A 269 -10.03 10.46 23.83
CA LEU A 269 -9.06 9.39 24.04
C LEU A 269 -8.11 9.72 25.21
N LEU A 270 -7.63 10.96 25.28
CA LEU A 270 -6.66 11.42 26.28
C LEU A 270 -7.25 11.69 27.67
N HIS A 271 -8.58 11.64 27.84
CA HIS A 271 -9.20 11.54 29.17
C HIS A 271 -8.83 10.24 29.90
N ARG A 272 -8.36 9.23 29.16
CA ARG A 272 -7.82 7.98 29.73
C ARG A 272 -6.36 8.19 30.14
N ASP A 273 -5.86 7.29 30.99
CA ASP A 273 -4.44 7.27 31.33
C ASP A 273 -3.66 6.50 30.25
N VAL A 274 -3.45 7.17 29.11
CA VAL A 274 -2.75 6.64 27.94
C VAL A 274 -1.77 7.65 27.39
N GLN A 275 -0.82 7.16 26.59
CA GLN A 275 0.11 7.96 25.82
C GLN A 275 -0.09 7.73 24.32
N PHE A 276 0.22 8.74 23.51
CA PHE A 276 0.10 8.67 22.06
C PHE A 276 1.35 9.19 21.37
N VAL A 277 1.86 8.44 20.39
CA VAL A 277 2.95 8.87 19.51
C VAL A 277 2.54 8.81 18.04
N LEU A 278 2.92 9.83 17.29
CA LEU A 278 2.66 9.94 15.85
C LEU A 278 3.96 10.23 15.09
N LEU A 279 4.19 9.46 14.02
CA LEU A 279 5.21 9.74 13.00
C LEU A 279 4.55 9.83 11.62
N GLY A 280 4.75 10.93 10.91
CA GLY A 280 4.22 11.05 9.56
C GLY A 280 4.28 12.44 8.97
N THR A 281 4.06 12.53 7.67
CA THR A 281 3.85 13.79 6.94
C THR A 281 2.61 13.66 6.05
N GLY A 282 2.06 14.76 5.56
CA GLY A 282 0.85 14.73 4.75
C GLY A 282 0.23 16.11 4.61
N ASP A 283 -1.07 16.22 4.80
CA ASP A 283 -1.77 17.49 4.69
C ASP A 283 -1.38 18.43 5.83
N ALA A 284 -1.16 19.71 5.51
CA ALA A 284 -0.67 20.70 6.48
C ALA A 284 -1.63 20.87 7.68
N GLN A 285 -2.94 20.83 7.42
CA GLN A 285 -3.97 20.92 8.45
C GLN A 285 -3.81 19.83 9.52
N HIS A 286 -3.63 18.58 9.11
CA HIS A 286 -3.45 17.46 10.03
C HIS A 286 -2.13 17.59 10.81
N GLN A 287 -1.04 17.95 10.13
CA GLN A 287 0.25 18.17 10.78
C GLN A 287 0.17 19.23 11.90
N ASP A 288 -0.48 20.36 11.62
CA ASP A 288 -0.56 21.48 12.55
C ASP A 288 -1.49 21.16 13.73
N TYR A 289 -2.57 20.40 13.50
CA TYR A 289 -3.40 19.87 14.57
C TYR A 289 -2.59 19.02 15.56
N PHE A 290 -1.86 18.00 15.07
CA PHE A 290 -1.12 17.10 15.95
C PHE A 290 0.08 17.78 16.64
N LYS A 291 0.76 18.72 15.99
CA LYS A 291 1.77 19.57 16.66
C LYS A 291 1.15 20.35 17.83
N THR A 292 -0.03 20.93 17.61
CA THR A 292 -0.76 21.67 18.65
C THR A 292 -1.23 20.74 19.78
N ALA A 293 -1.68 19.54 19.46
CA ALA A 293 -2.05 18.53 20.45
C ALA A 293 -0.86 18.10 21.31
N ALA A 294 0.33 17.90 20.71
CA ALA A 294 1.55 17.61 21.47
C ALA A 294 1.91 18.71 22.47
N ALA A 295 1.74 19.98 22.08
CA ALA A 295 1.94 21.11 22.99
C ALA A 295 0.87 21.20 24.08
N ARG A 296 -0.38 20.79 23.79
CA ARG A 296 -1.51 20.79 24.73
C ARG A 296 -1.40 19.70 25.80
N TYR A 297 -0.82 18.55 25.44
CA TYR A 297 -0.72 17.37 26.30
C TYR A 297 0.74 16.93 26.53
N PRO A 298 1.58 17.79 27.15
CA PRO A 298 2.98 17.48 27.39
C PRO A 298 3.13 16.22 28.24
N GLY A 299 4.08 15.35 27.87
CA GLY A 299 4.31 14.08 28.56
C GLY A 299 3.31 12.95 28.24
N LYS A 300 2.22 13.25 27.52
CA LYS A 300 1.24 12.26 27.02
C LYS A 300 1.25 12.11 25.50
N VAL A 301 1.48 13.19 24.76
CA VAL A 301 1.44 13.18 23.28
C VAL A 301 2.80 13.57 22.71
N GLY A 302 3.34 12.73 21.83
CA GLY A 302 4.58 12.97 21.09
C GLY A 302 4.34 12.93 19.59
N VAL A 303 4.81 13.93 18.85
CA VAL A 303 4.57 14.02 17.40
C VAL A 303 5.86 14.34 16.67
N ARG A 304 6.17 13.55 15.63
CA ARG A 304 7.30 13.75 14.73
C ARG A 304 6.80 13.87 13.29
N ILE A 305 6.99 15.05 12.72
CA ILE A 305 6.68 15.29 11.31
C ILE A 305 7.92 15.03 10.46
N ALA A 306 8.08 13.78 10.02
CA ALA A 306 9.21 13.34 9.21
C ALA A 306 8.91 12.00 8.52
N TYR A 307 9.74 11.63 7.54
CA TYR A 307 9.91 10.25 7.08
C TYR A 307 11.20 9.71 7.71
N GLU A 308 11.07 8.89 8.76
CA GLU A 308 12.22 8.35 9.49
C GLU A 308 12.02 6.86 9.78
N GLU A 309 12.67 6.02 8.97
CA GLU A 309 12.53 4.55 9.03
C GLU A 309 12.90 4.01 10.43
N ALA A 310 14.05 4.41 10.97
CA ALA A 310 14.51 3.96 12.28
C ALA A 310 13.48 4.28 13.40
N LEU A 311 12.78 5.41 13.29
CA LEU A 311 11.75 5.77 14.27
C LEU A 311 10.45 5.00 14.05
N ALA A 312 10.09 4.67 12.80
CA ALA A 312 8.96 3.78 12.50
C ALA A 312 9.17 2.40 13.14
N HIS A 313 10.35 1.80 12.99
CA HIS A 313 10.73 0.56 13.66
C HIS A 313 10.63 0.65 15.19
N LYS A 314 11.10 1.76 15.78
CA LYS A 314 10.97 2.00 17.23
C LYS A 314 9.53 2.13 17.68
N ILE A 315 8.64 2.72 16.88
CA ILE A 315 7.21 2.80 17.18
C ILE A 315 6.59 1.40 17.16
N GLU A 316 6.83 0.61 16.12
CA GLU A 316 6.36 -0.78 16.03
C GLU A 316 6.91 -1.65 17.18
N ALA A 317 8.15 -1.41 17.62
CA ALA A 317 8.72 -2.16 18.72
C ALA A 317 8.31 -1.66 20.10
N GLY A 318 8.03 -0.37 20.27
CA GLY A 318 7.81 0.24 21.58
C GLY A 318 6.35 0.48 21.95
N ALA A 319 5.45 0.67 20.98
CA ALA A 319 4.04 0.87 21.25
C ALA A 319 3.36 -0.43 21.70
N ASP A 320 2.34 -0.33 22.55
CA ASP A 320 1.49 -1.46 22.94
C ASP A 320 0.40 -1.69 21.90
N MET A 321 -0.18 -0.60 21.38
CA MET A 321 -1.25 -0.62 20.39
C MET A 321 -0.89 0.24 19.20
N PHE A 322 -1.36 -0.14 18.01
CA PHE A 322 -1.18 0.67 16.80
C PHE A 322 -2.52 1.08 16.22
N LEU A 323 -2.72 2.39 16.02
CA LEU A 323 -3.97 2.95 15.55
C LEU A 323 -4.00 3.06 14.03
N MET A 324 -4.98 2.43 13.39
CA MET A 324 -5.19 2.48 11.94
C MET A 324 -6.66 2.77 11.61
N PRO A 325 -7.14 4.00 11.89
CA PRO A 325 -8.54 4.35 11.70
C PRO A 325 -8.91 4.61 10.22
N SER A 326 -8.22 4.00 9.25
CA SER A 326 -8.35 4.31 7.82
C SER A 326 -9.80 4.31 7.31
N ARG A 327 -10.16 5.33 6.53
CA ARG A 327 -11.45 5.41 5.83
C ARG A 327 -11.55 4.35 4.72
N TYR A 328 -10.45 4.05 4.07
CA TYR A 328 -10.31 2.84 3.26
C TYR A 328 -8.85 2.47 3.21
N GLU A 329 -8.57 1.16 3.20
CA GLU A 329 -7.21 0.65 3.20
C GLU A 329 -7.12 -0.57 2.29
N PRO A 330 -6.71 -0.42 1.02
CA PRO A 330 -6.68 -1.53 0.08
C PRO A 330 -5.94 -2.73 0.66
N SER A 331 -4.71 -2.52 1.13
CA SER A 331 -3.94 -3.50 1.90
C SER A 331 -2.69 -2.83 2.47
N GLY A 332 -2.86 -2.16 3.62
CA GLY A 332 -1.74 -1.58 4.35
C GLY A 332 -0.70 -2.65 4.69
N LEU A 333 0.54 -2.24 4.94
CA LEU A 333 1.58 -3.16 5.46
C LEU A 333 1.76 -2.99 6.97
N THR A 334 1.39 -1.82 7.50
CA THR A 334 1.63 -1.43 8.89
C THR A 334 1.00 -2.39 9.88
N GLN A 335 -0.22 -2.88 9.62
CA GLN A 335 -0.85 -3.88 10.48
C GLN A 335 -0.09 -5.20 10.52
N LEU A 336 0.53 -5.59 9.41
CA LEU A 336 1.35 -6.80 9.36
C LEU A 336 2.67 -6.62 10.13
N TYR A 337 3.25 -5.40 10.09
CA TYR A 337 4.40 -5.04 10.91
C TYR A 337 4.03 -5.06 12.39
N SER A 338 2.95 -4.39 12.78
CA SER A 338 2.47 -4.35 14.16
C SER A 338 2.22 -5.75 14.72
N LEU A 339 1.56 -6.63 13.96
CA LEU A 339 1.38 -8.04 14.32
C LEU A 339 2.73 -8.72 14.58
N LYS A 340 3.69 -8.59 13.65
CA LYS A 340 5.02 -9.18 13.76
C LYS A 340 5.80 -8.70 14.98
N TYR A 341 5.62 -7.45 15.39
CA TYR A 341 6.27 -6.85 16.55
C TYR A 341 5.47 -7.01 17.85
N GLY A 342 4.30 -7.64 17.83
CA GLY A 342 3.43 -7.78 18.99
C GLY A 342 2.87 -6.45 19.49
N THR A 343 2.77 -5.45 18.61
CA THR A 343 2.00 -4.22 18.84
C THR A 343 0.61 -4.46 18.29
N ILE A 344 -0.39 -4.34 19.17
CA ILE A 344 -1.73 -4.83 18.85
C ILE A 344 -2.47 -3.83 17.97
N PRO A 345 -2.87 -4.20 16.74
CA PRO A 345 -3.59 -3.29 15.86
C PRO A 345 -5.00 -2.98 16.38
N VAL A 346 -5.39 -1.70 16.35
CA VAL A 346 -6.77 -1.23 16.51
C VAL A 346 -7.17 -0.56 15.21
N VAL A 347 -8.03 -1.22 14.44
CA VAL A 347 -8.22 -0.94 13.01
C VAL A 347 -9.69 -0.73 12.67
N ARG A 348 -9.97 0.07 11.64
CA ARG A 348 -11.29 -0.02 11.00
C ARG A 348 -11.35 -1.30 10.17
N ALA A 349 -12.48 -2.00 10.21
CA ALA A 349 -12.72 -3.19 9.38
C ALA A 349 -12.94 -2.84 7.90
N THR A 350 -11.88 -2.50 7.18
CA THR A 350 -11.89 -2.18 5.72
C THR A 350 -10.70 -2.81 5.01
N GLY A 351 -10.91 -3.23 3.75
CA GLY A 351 -9.90 -3.81 2.87
C GLY A 351 -8.98 -4.81 3.56
N GLY A 352 -7.67 -4.68 3.35
CA GLY A 352 -6.68 -5.59 3.93
C GLY A 352 -6.60 -5.57 5.45
N LEU A 353 -7.10 -4.54 6.14
CA LEU A 353 -7.19 -4.54 7.61
C LEU A 353 -8.20 -5.58 8.08
N LYS A 354 -9.37 -5.66 7.41
CA LYS A 354 -10.41 -6.65 7.72
C LYS A 354 -9.95 -8.08 7.44
N ASP A 355 -9.10 -8.28 6.42
CA ASP A 355 -8.60 -9.59 6.05
C ASP A 355 -7.46 -10.10 6.96
N THR A 356 -6.89 -9.22 7.80
CA THR A 356 -5.68 -9.54 8.60
C THR A 356 -5.90 -9.44 10.09
N ILE A 357 -6.85 -8.60 10.54
CA ILE A 357 -7.12 -8.40 11.95
C ILE A 357 -8.41 -9.11 12.36
N GLU A 358 -8.24 -10.09 13.24
CA GLU A 358 -9.31 -10.84 13.88
C GLU A 358 -9.54 -10.27 15.28
N GLU A 359 -10.79 -9.88 15.57
CA GLU A 359 -11.20 -9.35 16.87
C GLU A 359 -10.84 -10.35 17.99
N PHE A 360 -10.11 -9.88 18.99
CA PHE A 360 -9.73 -10.71 20.12
C PHE A 360 -10.94 -11.02 21.01
N ASP A 361 -11.15 -12.31 21.26
CA ASP A 361 -12.16 -12.81 22.18
C ASP A 361 -11.50 -13.26 23.49
N PRO A 362 -11.69 -12.51 24.60
CA PRO A 362 -11.10 -12.85 25.89
C PRO A 362 -11.57 -14.20 26.47
N ALA A 363 -12.73 -14.72 26.05
CA ALA A 363 -13.27 -15.99 26.52
C ALA A 363 -12.58 -17.20 25.87
N THR A 364 -12.23 -17.08 24.59
CA THR A 364 -11.55 -18.16 23.84
C THR A 364 -10.04 -17.96 23.73
N GLY A 365 -9.54 -16.74 23.97
CA GLY A 365 -8.13 -16.38 23.80
C GLY A 365 -7.67 -16.32 22.35
N LYS A 366 -8.60 -16.27 21.39
CA LYS A 366 -8.34 -16.20 19.95
C LYS A 366 -8.47 -14.77 19.43
N GLY A 367 -7.88 -14.51 18.26
CA GLY A 367 -7.80 -13.19 17.62
C GLY A 367 -6.44 -12.52 17.85
N ASN A 368 -6.17 -11.47 17.08
CA ASN A 368 -4.87 -10.84 16.98
C ASN A 368 -4.91 -9.29 17.01
N GLY A 369 -6.09 -8.69 17.17
CA GLY A 369 -6.26 -7.25 17.33
C GLY A 369 -7.69 -6.85 17.65
N PHE A 370 -8.03 -5.59 17.39
CA PHE A 370 -9.36 -5.04 17.62
C PHE A 370 -9.85 -4.29 16.38
N CYS A 371 -11.09 -4.54 16.02
CA CYS A 371 -11.74 -3.97 14.85
C CYS A 371 -12.88 -3.02 15.27
N PHE A 372 -13.14 -1.99 14.46
CA PHE A 372 -14.32 -1.16 14.61
C PHE A 372 -15.01 -0.86 13.28
N GLU A 373 -16.32 -0.68 13.37
CA GLU A 373 -17.22 -0.16 12.36
C GLU A 373 -18.48 0.36 13.09
N PRO A 374 -19.17 1.41 12.57
CA PRO A 374 -18.86 2.21 11.37
C PRO A 374 -17.67 3.18 11.57
N PHE A 375 -17.33 3.98 10.54
CA PHE A 375 -16.30 5.04 10.61
C PHE A 375 -16.78 6.22 11.47
N GLU A 376 -16.81 6.01 12.78
CA GLU A 376 -17.27 6.99 13.77
C GLU A 376 -16.31 7.04 14.96
N ALA A 377 -16.10 8.23 15.52
CA ALA A 377 -15.22 8.44 16.67
C ALA A 377 -15.65 7.60 17.88
N SER A 378 -16.96 7.44 18.11
CA SER A 378 -17.53 6.58 19.16
C SER A 378 -17.16 5.11 18.99
N ALA A 379 -17.29 4.56 17.78
CA ALA A 379 -16.94 3.18 17.46
C ALA A 379 -15.43 2.94 17.60
N PHE A 380 -14.61 3.88 17.12
CA PHE A 380 -13.16 3.86 17.30
C PHE A 380 -12.77 3.84 18.79
N LEU A 381 -13.29 4.77 19.59
CA LEU A 381 -13.03 4.83 21.03
C LEU A 381 -13.52 3.56 21.74
N ALA A 382 -14.64 2.98 21.32
CA ALA A 382 -15.12 1.71 21.87
C ALA A 382 -14.14 0.56 21.62
N ALA A 383 -13.52 0.45 20.43
CA ALA A 383 -12.49 -0.54 20.18
C ALA A 383 -11.21 -0.30 21.00
N VAL A 384 -10.79 0.96 21.13
CA VAL A 384 -9.67 1.31 22.02
C VAL A 384 -9.99 0.91 23.47
N ASN A 385 -11.20 1.13 23.96
CA ASN A 385 -11.60 0.72 25.32
C ASN A 385 -11.51 -0.80 25.52
N ARG A 386 -11.92 -1.60 24.52
CA ARG A 386 -11.76 -3.06 24.58
C ARG A 386 -10.29 -3.45 24.65
N ALA A 387 -9.44 -2.83 23.83
CA ALA A 387 -8.01 -3.06 23.85
C ALA A 387 -7.38 -2.71 25.21
N LEU A 388 -7.74 -1.56 25.78
CA LEU A 388 -7.27 -1.12 27.09
C LEU A 388 -7.73 -2.05 28.22
N ALA A 389 -8.96 -2.57 28.16
CA ALA A 389 -9.45 -3.53 29.13
C ALA A 389 -8.63 -4.83 29.12
N VAL A 390 -8.28 -5.34 27.94
CA VAL A 390 -7.42 -6.54 27.80
C VAL A 390 -5.98 -6.24 28.23
N PHE A 391 -5.46 -5.04 27.96
CA PHE A 391 -4.11 -4.63 28.39
C PHE A 391 -3.93 -4.71 29.92
N GLN A 392 -4.97 -4.42 30.70
CA GLN A 392 -4.92 -4.55 32.16
C GLN A 392 -4.78 -6.01 32.62
N ASN A 393 -5.25 -6.97 31.84
CA ASN A 393 -5.07 -8.39 32.09
C ASN A 393 -3.79 -8.91 31.42
N LYS A 394 -2.67 -8.87 32.15
CA LYS A 394 -1.33 -9.22 31.61
C LYS A 394 -1.25 -10.62 30.98
N ASN A 395 -2.05 -11.59 31.47
CA ASN A 395 -2.09 -12.94 30.88
C ASN A 395 -2.81 -12.94 29.53
N GLN A 396 -3.98 -12.31 29.44
CA GLN A 396 -4.71 -12.18 28.17
C GLN A 396 -3.92 -11.35 27.16
N TRP A 397 -3.29 -10.27 27.61
CA TRP A 397 -2.43 -9.44 26.76
C TRP A 397 -1.25 -10.23 26.18
N LYS A 398 -0.59 -11.05 27.01
CA LYS A 398 0.50 -11.92 26.55
C LYS A 398 0.00 -12.91 25.48
N THR A 399 -1.15 -13.55 25.70
CA THR A 399 -1.75 -14.45 24.71
C THR A 399 -2.04 -13.73 23.39
N LEU A 400 -2.64 -12.53 23.46
CA LEU A 400 -2.93 -11.71 22.29
C LEU A 400 -1.64 -11.32 21.52
N MET A 401 -0.59 -10.90 22.23
CA MET A 401 0.72 -10.62 21.62
C MET A 401 1.32 -11.86 20.95
N THR A 402 1.26 -13.03 21.59
CA THR A 402 1.76 -14.28 20.98
C THR A 402 0.96 -14.62 19.72
N ASN A 403 -0.37 -14.57 19.76
CA ASN A 403 -1.21 -14.80 18.58
C ASN A 403 -0.78 -13.90 17.42
N ALA A 404 -0.64 -12.60 17.69
CA ALA A 404 -0.22 -11.60 16.70
C ALA A 404 1.17 -11.92 16.10
N MET A 405 2.17 -12.20 16.93
CA MET A 405 3.55 -12.43 16.48
C MET A 405 3.75 -13.74 15.74
N THR A 406 2.87 -14.73 15.97
CA THR A 406 2.90 -16.04 15.30
C THR A 406 2.11 -16.08 13.98
N ALA A 407 1.33 -15.04 13.67
CA ALA A 407 0.60 -14.97 12.42
C ALA A 407 1.57 -14.85 11.22
N ASP A 408 1.33 -15.64 10.18
CA ASP A 408 2.18 -15.65 8.97
C ASP A 408 1.54 -14.85 7.83
N TYR A 409 2.14 -13.71 7.56
CA TYR A 409 1.88 -12.84 6.42
C TYR A 409 3.15 -12.60 5.60
N SER A 410 4.05 -13.59 5.54
CA SER A 410 5.24 -13.54 4.70
C SER A 410 4.89 -13.60 3.20
N TRP A 411 5.83 -13.12 2.37
CA TRP A 411 5.70 -13.18 0.91
C TRP A 411 5.51 -14.59 0.34
N SER A 412 5.98 -15.63 1.02
CA SER A 412 5.83 -17.03 0.56
C SER A 412 4.37 -17.41 0.32
N ARG A 413 3.46 -16.92 1.17
CA ARG A 413 2.02 -17.14 1.06
C ARG A 413 1.46 -16.42 -0.18
N SER A 414 1.67 -15.11 -0.27
CA SER A 414 1.19 -14.29 -1.40
C SER A 414 1.75 -14.75 -2.74
N ALA A 415 3.05 -15.08 -2.80
CA ALA A 415 3.71 -15.55 -4.01
C ALA A 415 3.10 -16.86 -4.53
N SER A 416 2.67 -17.76 -3.63
CA SER A 416 1.99 -19.01 -4.00
C SER A 416 0.63 -18.74 -4.66
N GLU A 417 -0.12 -17.73 -4.18
CA GLU A 417 -1.39 -17.34 -4.79
C GLU A 417 -1.20 -16.73 -6.19
N TYR A 418 -0.21 -15.85 -6.36
CA TYR A 418 0.16 -15.33 -7.69
C TYR A 418 0.62 -16.44 -8.64
N LEU A 419 1.43 -17.39 -8.19
CA LEU A 419 1.88 -18.51 -9.01
C LEU A 419 0.71 -19.38 -9.50
N ASN A 420 -0.26 -19.65 -8.62
CA ASN A 420 -1.46 -20.39 -8.99
C ASN A 420 -2.31 -19.62 -10.03
N LEU A 421 -2.40 -18.30 -9.90
CA LEU A 421 -3.06 -17.45 -10.90
C LEU A 421 -2.37 -17.54 -12.26
N TYR A 422 -1.04 -17.45 -12.29
CA TYR A 422 -0.27 -17.52 -13.54
C TYR A 422 -0.42 -18.88 -14.22
N ARG A 423 -0.27 -19.99 -13.50
CA ARG A 423 -0.47 -21.35 -14.02
C ARG A 423 -1.86 -21.53 -14.64
N ARG A 424 -2.90 -21.03 -13.96
CA ARG A 424 -4.27 -21.07 -14.48
C ARG A 424 -4.42 -20.32 -15.81
N LEU A 425 -3.75 -19.18 -15.99
CA LEU A 425 -3.77 -18.43 -17.25
C LEU A 425 -2.99 -19.13 -18.37
N LEU A 426 -1.89 -19.78 -18.02
CA LEU A 426 -1.07 -20.56 -18.94
C LEU A 426 -1.66 -21.95 -19.25
N LYS A 427 -2.68 -22.38 -18.48
CA LYS A 427 -3.31 -23.71 -18.55
C LYS A 427 -2.35 -24.85 -18.18
N GLU A 428 -1.51 -24.61 -17.18
CA GLU A 428 -0.55 -25.54 -16.60
C GLU A 428 -1.05 -26.22 -15.32
#